data_AF-A0A8D8EXF2-F1
#
_entry.id   AF-A0A8D8EXF2-F1
#
_cell.length_a   1.000
_cell.length_b   1.000
_cell.length_c   1.000
_cell.angle_alpha   90.00
_cell.angle_beta   90.00
_cell.angle_gamma   90.00
#
_symmetry.space_group_name_H-M   'P 1'
#
loop_
_entity.id
_entity.type
_entity.pdbx_description
1 polymer ?
#
loop_
_entity_poly.entity_id
_entity_poly.type
_entity_poly.pdbx_seq_one_letter_code
_entity_poly.pdbx_strand_id
1 'polypeptide(L)'
;LQDIIRRFKASKFGSRDIVRTDFSTLPDKVAIQLNDTHPALAIPELMRVLVDEEKLPWEKAWDICVRTCAYTNHTVLPEALERWPIDLFQTLLPRHLEIIYEINRRHMERVASLYPGDMDRLRRMSLIEEGGQKRVNLAHLCIVGAHAVNGVARIHSDILKATVFKDFYEMDPHKFQNKTNGIT
;
A
#
# COMPACT_ATOMS: atom_id res chain seq x y z
N LEU A 1 -10.82 -0.98 9.62
CA LEU A 1 -11.15 0.12 8.68
C LEU A 1 -12.56 0.69 8.92
N GLN A 2 -13.61 -0.12 8.95
CA GLN A 2 -14.99 0.38 9.16
C GLN A 2 -15.13 1.31 10.38
N ASP A 3 -14.49 0.99 11.51
CA ASP A 3 -14.53 1.88 12.69
C ASP A 3 -13.87 3.25 12.45
N ILE A 4 -12.77 3.28 11.70
CA ILE A 4 -12.08 4.52 11.30
C ILE A 4 -13.00 5.36 10.43
N ILE A 5 -13.63 4.76 9.41
CA ILE A 5 -14.57 5.45 8.51
C ILE A 5 -15.79 5.95 9.27
N ARG A 6 -16.34 5.13 10.18
CA ARG A 6 -17.44 5.53 11.07
C ARG A 6 -17.08 6.75 11.91
N ARG A 7 -15.90 6.77 12.54
CA ARG A 7 -15.41 7.92 13.33
C ARG A 7 -15.13 9.13 12.45
N PHE A 8 -14.63 8.94 11.24
CA PHE A 8 -14.39 10.04 10.29
C PHE A 8 -15.70 10.70 9.88
N LYS A 9 -16.73 9.91 9.55
CA LYS A 9 -18.07 10.38 9.17
C LYS A 9 -18.85 11.00 10.33
N ALA A 10 -18.56 10.59 11.56
CA ALA A 10 -19.18 11.17 12.75
C ALA A 10 -18.87 12.67 12.85
N SER A 11 -19.88 13.47 13.17
CA SER A 11 -19.71 14.90 13.42
C SER A 11 -18.98 15.16 14.74
N LYS A 12 -18.75 16.45 15.05
CA LYS A 12 -18.13 16.92 16.28
C LYS A 12 -18.60 16.10 17.49
N PHE A 13 -17.68 15.84 18.42
CA PHE A 13 -17.93 15.09 19.66
C PHE A 13 -19.27 15.53 20.30
N GLY A 14 -20.25 14.62 20.37
CA GLY A 14 -21.59 14.90 20.91
C GLY A 14 -22.72 15.14 19.89
N SER A 15 -22.44 15.15 18.59
CA SER A 15 -23.46 15.30 17.53
C SER A 15 -23.68 13.99 16.76
N ARG A 16 -24.93 13.71 16.36
CA ARG A 16 -25.31 12.54 15.54
C ARG A 16 -25.46 12.87 14.05
N ASP A 17 -25.34 14.14 13.67
CA ASP A 17 -25.43 14.56 12.28
C ASP A 17 -24.21 14.06 11.48
N ILE A 18 -24.39 13.69 10.22
CA ILE A 18 -23.28 13.29 9.35
C ILE A 18 -22.70 14.56 8.75
N VAL A 19 -21.57 15.05 9.27
CA VAL A 19 -20.98 16.34 8.85
C VAL A 19 -19.79 16.16 7.91
N ARG A 20 -19.14 14.99 7.89
CA ARG A 20 -17.93 14.74 7.09
C ARG A 20 -18.16 13.61 6.08
N THR A 21 -18.67 13.98 4.91
CA THR A 21 -18.82 13.04 3.78
C THR A 21 -17.81 13.28 2.66
N ASP A 22 -17.07 14.39 2.68
CA ASP A 22 -16.00 14.60 1.71
C ASP A 22 -14.71 13.91 2.16
N PHE A 23 -14.51 12.72 1.61
CA PHE A 23 -13.32 11.91 1.79
C PHE A 23 -12.03 12.56 1.28
N SER A 24 -12.08 13.67 0.53
CA SER A 24 -10.88 14.42 0.14
C SER A 24 -10.04 14.85 1.36
N THR A 25 -10.70 15.08 2.50
CA THR A 25 -10.11 15.49 3.78
C THR A 25 -9.74 14.32 4.70
N LEU A 26 -9.98 13.07 4.27
CA LEU A 26 -9.63 11.88 5.06
C LEU A 26 -8.14 11.86 5.44
N PRO A 27 -7.18 12.11 4.52
CA PRO A 27 -5.76 12.07 4.87
C PRO A 27 -5.32 13.15 5.86
N ASP A 28 -6.07 14.26 5.98
CA ASP A 28 -5.78 15.34 6.93
C ASP A 28 -6.22 15.02 8.37
N LYS A 29 -7.01 13.94 8.53
CA LYS A 29 -7.62 13.54 9.81
C LYS A 29 -7.28 12.11 10.22
N VAL A 30 -6.83 11.28 9.29
CA VAL A 30 -6.58 9.87 9.50
C VAL A 30 -5.20 9.53 8.92
N ALA A 31 -4.37 8.91 9.74
CA ALA A 31 -3.13 8.26 9.31
C ALA A 31 -3.17 6.79 9.75
N ILE A 32 -2.85 5.88 8.84
CA ILE A 32 -2.80 4.44 9.07
C ILE A 32 -1.36 3.98 8.87
N GLN A 33 -0.72 3.54 9.96
CA GLN A 33 0.60 2.93 9.91
C GLN A 33 0.47 1.41 9.76
N LEU A 34 1.10 0.86 8.73
CA LEU A 34 1.22 -0.57 8.49
C LEU A 34 2.51 -1.06 9.16
N ASN A 35 2.36 -1.83 10.23
CA ASN A 35 3.48 -2.42 10.95
C ASN A 35 3.86 -3.76 10.28
N ASP A 36 4.88 -3.71 9.43
CA ASP A 36 5.21 -4.77 8.48
C ASP A 36 4.07 -5.06 7.48
N THR A 37 4.12 -6.19 6.77
CA THR A 37 3.14 -6.52 5.72
C THR A 37 1.85 -7.19 6.22
N HIS A 38 1.79 -7.63 7.48
CA HIS A 38 0.61 -8.31 8.03
C HIS A 38 -0.72 -7.53 7.82
N PRO A 39 -0.78 -6.19 8.00
CA PRO A 39 -1.99 -5.41 7.72
C PRO A 39 -2.04 -4.86 6.28
N ALA A 40 -1.26 -5.37 5.32
CA ALA A 40 -1.20 -4.84 3.95
C ALA A 40 -2.56 -4.78 3.26
N LEU A 41 -3.50 -5.67 3.62
CA LEU A 41 -4.87 -5.68 3.11
C LEU A 41 -5.67 -4.42 3.46
N ALA A 42 -5.19 -3.59 4.38
CA ALA A 42 -5.78 -2.27 4.61
C ALA A 42 -5.80 -1.40 3.34
N ILE A 43 -4.82 -1.55 2.44
CA ILE A 43 -4.76 -0.81 1.17
C ILE A 43 -5.92 -1.22 0.24
N PRO A 44 -6.06 -2.48 -0.20
CA PRO A 44 -7.16 -2.88 -1.06
C PRO A 44 -8.53 -2.78 -0.36
N GLU A 45 -8.61 -2.97 0.96
CA GLU A 45 -9.87 -2.78 1.68
C GLU A 45 -10.29 -1.31 1.76
N LEU A 46 -9.35 -0.37 1.95
CA LEU A 46 -9.67 1.06 1.90
C LEU A 46 -10.14 1.45 0.50
N MET A 47 -9.48 0.94 -0.54
CA MET A 47 -9.93 1.11 -1.92
C MET A 47 -11.33 0.53 -2.17
N ARG A 48 -11.61 -0.68 -1.66
CA ARG A 48 -12.92 -1.32 -1.77
C ARG A 48 -14.02 -0.45 -1.14
N VAL A 49 -13.80 0.05 0.07
CA VAL A 49 -14.77 0.93 0.74
C VAL A 49 -14.96 2.23 -0.06
N LEU A 50 -13.87 2.91 -0.42
CA LEU A 50 -13.96 4.19 -1.13
C LEU A 50 -14.61 4.08 -2.52
N VAL A 51 -14.31 3.02 -3.27
CA VAL A 51 -14.84 2.83 -4.63
C VAL A 51 -16.20 2.15 -4.61
N ASP A 52 -16.34 1.03 -3.91
CA ASP A 52 -17.54 0.20 -4.01
C ASP A 52 -18.66 0.68 -3.09
N GLU A 53 -18.36 1.24 -1.91
CA GLU A 53 -19.39 1.70 -0.96
C GLU A 53 -19.62 3.20 -1.09
N GLU A 54 -18.55 3.99 -1.09
CA GLU A 54 -18.62 5.47 -1.14
C GLU A 54 -18.69 6.03 -2.56
N LYS A 55 -18.56 5.16 -3.58
CA LYS A 55 -18.71 5.50 -5.01
C LYS A 55 -17.74 6.57 -5.51
N LEU A 56 -16.54 6.66 -4.92
CA LEU A 56 -15.51 7.56 -5.43
C LEU A 56 -14.94 7.04 -6.76
N PRO A 57 -14.62 7.94 -7.71
CA PRO A 57 -13.78 7.59 -8.84
C PRO A 57 -12.44 7.00 -8.39
N TRP A 58 -11.93 6.01 -9.13
CA TRP A 58 -10.72 5.28 -8.77
C TRP A 58 -9.54 6.20 -8.45
N GLU A 59 -9.26 7.20 -9.30
CA GLU A 59 -8.13 8.11 -9.09
C GLU A 59 -8.23 8.88 -7.77
N LYS A 60 -9.44 9.35 -7.43
CA LYS A 60 -9.69 10.09 -6.19
C LYS A 60 -9.52 9.15 -4.99
N ALA A 61 -10.08 7.94 -5.07
CA ALA A 61 -9.93 6.94 -4.01
C ALA A 61 -8.46 6.53 -3.80
N TRP A 62 -7.70 6.37 -4.88
CA TRP A 62 -6.30 5.97 -4.85
C TRP A 62 -5.41 7.06 -4.23
N ASP A 63 -5.58 8.32 -4.63
CA ASP A 63 -4.88 9.46 -4.00
C ASP A 63 -5.14 9.50 -2.48
N ILE A 64 -6.40 9.36 -2.07
CA ILE A 64 -6.77 9.33 -0.64
C ILE A 64 -6.11 8.15 0.07
N CYS A 65 -6.14 6.96 -0.54
CA CYS A 65 -5.54 5.75 0.03
C CYS A 65 -4.04 5.92 0.26
N VAL A 66 -3.30 6.36 -0.76
CA VAL A 66 -1.84 6.57 -0.68
C VAL A 66 -1.49 7.60 0.39
N ARG A 67 -2.19 8.74 0.44
CA ARG A 67 -1.94 9.80 1.44
C ARG A 67 -2.33 9.39 2.87
N THR A 68 -3.23 8.41 3.03
CA THR A 68 -3.66 7.92 4.36
C THR A 68 -2.71 6.85 4.92
N CYS A 69 -2.06 6.06 4.07
CA CYS A 69 -1.27 4.90 4.48
C CYS A 69 0.25 5.17 4.49
N ALA A 70 0.93 4.66 5.51
CA ALA A 70 2.39 4.62 5.63
C ALA A 70 2.86 3.21 6.04
N TYR A 71 4.04 2.79 5.60
CA TYR A 71 4.55 1.42 5.76
C TYR A 71 5.89 1.39 6.51
N THR A 72 5.96 0.61 7.59
CA THR A 72 7.24 0.26 8.23
C THR A 72 7.65 -1.15 7.84
N ASN A 73 8.84 -1.33 7.27
CA ASN A 73 9.44 -2.63 7.03
C ASN A 73 10.34 -3.04 8.21
N HIS A 74 10.26 -4.32 8.60
CA HIS A 74 11.02 -4.90 9.72
C HIS A 74 12.00 -6.01 9.30
N THR A 75 12.07 -6.36 8.01
CA THR A 75 12.89 -7.47 7.54
C THR A 75 13.46 -7.24 6.14
N VAL A 76 14.71 -7.66 5.97
CA VAL A 76 15.43 -7.67 4.69
C VAL A 76 15.54 -9.07 4.09
N LEU A 77 15.14 -10.11 4.85
CA LEU A 77 15.26 -11.51 4.44
C LEU A 77 14.15 -11.83 3.43
N PRO A 78 14.48 -12.22 2.18
CA PRO A 78 13.48 -12.48 1.15
C PRO A 78 12.43 -13.52 1.56
N GLU A 79 12.82 -14.54 2.33
CA GLU A 79 11.96 -15.60 2.83
C GLU A 79 10.93 -15.12 3.87
N ALA A 80 11.21 -14.00 4.55
CA ALA A 80 10.32 -13.40 5.54
C ALA A 80 9.33 -12.41 4.91
N LEU A 81 9.51 -12.06 3.63
CA LEU A 81 8.57 -11.19 2.93
C LEU A 81 7.32 -11.99 2.52
N GLU A 82 6.16 -11.54 2.96
CA GLU A 82 4.93 -12.27 2.73
C GLU A 82 4.58 -12.36 1.22
N ARG A 83 4.39 -13.60 0.76
CA ARG A 83 3.97 -13.98 -0.60
C ARG A 83 2.77 -14.90 -0.53
N TRP A 84 1.60 -14.36 -0.85
CA TRP A 84 0.34 -15.07 -0.67
C TRP A 84 -0.12 -15.65 -2.01
N PRO A 85 -0.46 -16.94 -2.10
CA PRO A 85 -0.97 -17.55 -3.33
C PRO A 85 -2.22 -16.85 -3.86
N ILE A 86 -2.29 -16.65 -5.17
CA ILE A 86 -3.45 -16.03 -5.80
C ILE A 86 -4.72 -16.87 -5.60
N ASP A 87 -4.62 -18.20 -5.63
CA ASP A 87 -5.77 -19.09 -5.44
C ASP A 87 -6.45 -18.90 -4.08
N LEU A 88 -5.65 -18.58 -3.05
CA LEU A 88 -6.13 -18.28 -1.70
C LEU A 88 -6.93 -16.97 -1.69
N PHE A 89 -6.40 -15.93 -2.35
CA PHE A 89 -7.12 -14.66 -2.54
C PHE A 89 -8.40 -14.83 -3.33
N GLN A 90 -8.35 -15.58 -4.44
CA GLN A 90 -9.50 -15.81 -5.31
C GLN A 90 -10.64 -16.50 -4.55
N THR A 91 -10.31 -17.38 -3.61
CA THR A 91 -11.29 -18.09 -2.80
C THR A 91 -11.84 -17.24 -1.65
N LEU A 92 -10.96 -16.55 -0.90
CA LEU A 92 -11.36 -15.85 0.32
C LEU A 92 -11.76 -14.39 0.11
N LEU A 93 -11.05 -13.68 -0.77
CA LEU A 93 -11.14 -12.24 -0.97
C LEU A 93 -11.13 -11.88 -2.47
N PRO A 94 -12.07 -12.41 -3.28
CA PRO A 94 -12.06 -12.25 -4.73
C PRO A 94 -12.08 -10.77 -5.16
N ARG A 95 -12.85 -9.92 -4.46
CA ARG A 95 -12.90 -8.48 -4.76
C ARG A 95 -11.58 -7.76 -4.46
N HIS A 96 -10.89 -8.13 -3.38
CA HIS A 96 -9.57 -7.56 -3.07
C HIS A 96 -8.55 -7.97 -4.12
N LEU A 97 -8.63 -9.18 -4.65
CA LEU A 97 -7.77 -9.63 -5.74
C LEU A 97 -7.95 -8.78 -7.01
N GLU A 98 -9.20 -8.48 -7.40
CA GLU A 98 -9.49 -7.58 -8.52
C GLU A 98 -8.87 -6.19 -8.31
N ILE A 99 -9.01 -5.63 -7.11
CA ILE A 99 -8.43 -4.33 -6.74
C ILE A 99 -6.90 -4.39 -6.80
N ILE A 100 -6.28 -5.46 -6.29
CA ILE A 100 -4.82 -5.67 -6.34
C ILE A 100 -4.34 -5.75 -7.79
N TYR A 101 -5.05 -6.45 -8.67
CA TYR A 101 -4.71 -6.50 -10.09
C TYR A 101 -4.80 -5.13 -10.76
N GLU A 102 -5.83 -4.34 -10.46
CA GLU A 102 -5.97 -2.99 -11.00
C GLU A 102 -4.89 -2.04 -10.48
N ILE A 103 -4.52 -2.14 -9.20
CA ILE A 103 -3.35 -1.43 -8.64
C ILE A 103 -2.08 -1.84 -9.41
N ASN A 104 -1.87 -3.14 -9.62
CA ASN A 104 -0.71 -3.64 -10.34
C ASN A 104 -0.66 -3.14 -11.79
N ARG A 105 -1.78 -3.19 -12.52
CA ARG A 105 -1.86 -2.72 -13.91
C ARG A 105 -1.41 -1.26 -14.03
N ARG A 106 -1.98 -0.37 -13.21
CA ARG A 106 -1.65 1.06 -13.19
C ARG A 106 -0.21 1.31 -12.74
N HIS A 107 0.27 0.54 -11.77
CA HIS A 107 1.66 0.62 -11.34
C HIS A 107 2.62 0.24 -12.48
N MET A 108 2.34 -0.86 -13.19
CA MET A 108 3.15 -1.31 -14.33
C MET A 108 3.13 -0.30 -15.49
N GLU A 109 1.99 0.34 -15.77
CA GLU A 109 1.91 1.44 -16.76
C GLU A 109 2.81 2.62 -16.36
N ARG A 110 2.84 2.98 -15.08
CA ARG A 110 3.74 4.01 -14.56
C ARG A 110 5.21 3.59 -14.67
N VAL A 111 5.55 2.34 -14.34
CA VAL A 111 6.93 1.83 -14.46
C VAL A 111 7.38 1.83 -15.93
N ALA A 112 6.53 1.35 -16.85
CA ALA A 112 6.84 1.29 -18.28
C ALA A 112 7.04 2.67 -18.91
N SER A 113 6.29 3.68 -18.46
CA SER A 113 6.44 5.06 -18.95
C SER A 113 7.71 5.74 -18.44
N LEU A 114 8.16 5.45 -17.22
CA LEU A 114 9.39 6.00 -16.65
C LEU A 114 10.67 5.28 -17.13
N TYR A 115 10.56 3.98 -17.42
CA TYR A 115 11.70 3.14 -17.81
C TYR A 115 11.39 2.36 -19.12
N PRO A 116 11.24 3.08 -20.25
CA PRO A 116 10.87 2.45 -21.51
C PRO A 116 11.92 1.43 -21.96
N GLY A 117 11.48 0.20 -22.23
CA GLY A 117 12.34 -0.91 -22.68
C GLY A 117 12.97 -1.77 -21.57
N ASP A 118 12.89 -1.37 -20.30
CA ASP A 118 13.40 -2.16 -19.17
C ASP A 118 12.36 -3.21 -18.70
N MET A 119 12.22 -4.27 -19.49
CA MET A 119 11.27 -5.35 -19.23
C MET A 119 11.59 -6.14 -17.96
N ASP A 120 12.85 -6.21 -17.55
CA ASP A 120 13.24 -6.91 -16.33
C ASP A 120 12.86 -6.12 -15.08
N ARG A 121 12.99 -4.78 -15.10
CA ARG A 121 12.48 -3.92 -14.02
C ARG A 121 10.97 -4.05 -13.87
N LEU A 122 10.21 -4.07 -14.96
CA LEU A 122 8.77 -4.32 -14.92
C LEU A 122 8.45 -5.61 -14.17
N ARG A 123 9.15 -6.70 -14.47
CA ARG A 123 8.98 -7.98 -13.78
C ARG A 123 9.33 -7.87 -12.29
N ARG A 124 10.45 -7.22 -11.95
CA ARG A 124 10.92 -7.08 -10.55
C ARG A 124 10.05 -6.17 -9.69
N MET A 125 9.34 -5.20 -10.28
CA MET A 125 8.49 -4.25 -9.55
C MET A 125 7.01 -4.68 -9.48
N SER A 126 6.61 -5.74 -10.17
CA SER A 126 5.24 -6.25 -10.16
C SER A 126 4.80 -6.64 -8.75
N LEU A 127 3.54 -6.32 -8.39
CA LEU A 127 2.89 -6.86 -7.20
C LEU A 127 2.56 -8.35 -7.35
N ILE A 128 2.51 -8.83 -8.60
CA ILE A 128 2.20 -10.20 -8.96
C ILE A 128 3.48 -10.89 -9.38
N GLU A 129 3.88 -11.89 -8.62
CA GLU A 129 5.03 -12.73 -8.92
C GLU A 129 4.59 -13.87 -9.84
N GLU A 130 5.25 -13.93 -11.00
CA GLU A 130 5.07 -14.98 -12.01
C GLU A 130 6.14 -16.06 -11.81
N GLY A 131 5.78 -17.33 -12.00
CA GLY A 131 6.68 -18.48 -11.87
C GLY A 131 6.22 -19.51 -10.84
N GLY A 132 5.94 -20.74 -11.29
CA GLY A 132 5.30 -21.76 -10.46
C GLY A 132 3.86 -21.37 -10.13
N GLN A 133 3.51 -21.34 -8.83
CA GLN A 133 2.23 -20.81 -8.38
C GLN A 133 2.31 -19.28 -8.26
N LYS A 134 1.40 -18.56 -8.92
CA LYS A 134 1.34 -17.09 -8.85
C LYS A 134 1.08 -16.60 -7.43
N ARG A 135 1.74 -15.51 -7.04
CA ARG A 135 1.62 -14.94 -5.69
C ARG A 135 1.48 -13.42 -5.72
N VAL A 136 0.81 -12.88 -4.72
CA VAL A 136 0.81 -11.45 -4.41
C VAL A 136 1.97 -11.16 -3.46
N ASN A 137 2.81 -10.21 -3.85
CA ASN A 137 3.90 -9.67 -3.04
C ASN A 137 3.39 -8.51 -2.18
N LEU A 138 3.19 -8.77 -0.88
CA LEU A 138 2.58 -7.79 0.02
C LEU A 138 3.49 -6.59 0.31
N ALA A 139 4.81 -6.77 0.26
CA ALA A 139 5.75 -5.67 0.44
C ALA A 139 5.65 -4.66 -0.73
N HIS A 140 5.55 -5.15 -1.97
CA HIS A 140 5.34 -4.30 -3.14
C HIS A 140 3.98 -3.59 -3.07
N LEU A 141 2.92 -4.29 -2.63
CA LEU A 141 1.62 -3.68 -2.39
C LEU A 141 1.70 -2.53 -1.38
N CYS A 142 2.38 -2.74 -0.25
CA CYS A 142 2.60 -1.71 0.77
C CYS A 142 3.36 -0.49 0.22
N ILE A 143 4.47 -0.71 -0.51
CA ILE A 143 5.29 0.38 -1.06
C ILE A 143 4.51 1.22 -2.08
N VAL A 144 3.74 0.56 -2.93
CA VAL A 144 2.94 1.22 -3.97
C VAL A 144 1.76 1.99 -3.36
N GLY A 145 1.08 1.40 -2.36
CA GLY A 145 -0.09 1.97 -1.71
C GLY A 145 0.17 2.90 -0.52
N ALA A 146 1.43 3.24 -0.22
CA ALA A 146 1.79 4.14 0.88
C ALA A 146 2.54 5.38 0.38
N HIS A 147 2.35 6.53 1.06
CA HIS A 147 3.10 7.76 0.78
C HIS A 147 4.49 7.78 1.44
N ALA A 148 4.72 6.95 2.46
CA ALA A 148 5.99 6.84 3.17
C ALA A 148 6.32 5.39 3.48
N VAL A 149 7.61 5.05 3.36
CA VAL A 149 8.18 3.74 3.67
C VAL A 149 9.39 3.96 4.59
N ASN A 150 9.43 3.33 5.76
CA ASN A 150 10.56 3.46 6.66
C ASN A 150 11.14 2.11 7.11
N GLY A 151 12.47 2.09 7.26
CA GLY A 151 13.18 1.07 8.02
C GLY A 151 13.36 1.47 9.49
N VAL A 152 13.75 0.49 10.31
CA VAL A 152 13.79 0.59 11.79
C VAL A 152 15.17 0.87 12.40
N ALA A 153 16.20 0.99 11.56
CA ALA A 153 17.56 1.39 11.93
C ALA A 153 18.26 1.98 10.69
N ARG A 154 19.26 2.86 10.86
CA ARG A 154 19.93 3.52 9.73
C ARG A 154 20.45 2.51 8.70
N ILE A 155 21.24 1.53 9.17
CA ILE A 155 21.80 0.47 8.32
C ILE A 155 20.71 -0.33 7.61
N HIS A 156 19.60 -0.62 8.30
CA HIS A 156 18.46 -1.33 7.72
C HIS A 156 17.82 -0.51 6.60
N SER A 157 17.53 0.78 6.84
CA SER A 157 17.00 1.69 5.81
C SER A 157 17.95 1.81 4.61
N ASP A 158 19.26 1.81 4.82
CA ASP A 158 20.24 1.88 3.73
C ASP A 158 20.27 0.59 2.91
N ILE A 159 20.18 -0.58 3.55
CA ILE A 159 20.04 -1.87 2.85
C ILE A 159 18.77 -1.89 2.01
N LEU A 160 17.62 -1.46 2.55
CA LEU A 160 16.37 -1.43 1.79
C LEU A 160 16.49 -0.63 0.49
N LYS A 161 17.12 0.55 0.55
CA LYS A 161 17.32 1.41 -0.64
C LYS A 161 18.36 0.85 -1.60
N ALA A 162 19.40 0.18 -1.10
CA ALA A 162 20.51 -0.29 -1.91
C ALA A 162 20.26 -1.66 -2.55
N THR A 163 19.40 -2.50 -1.96
CA THR A 163 19.18 -3.88 -2.41
C THR A 163 17.69 -4.18 -2.60
N VAL A 164 16.97 -4.48 -1.52
CA VAL A 164 15.63 -5.11 -1.54
C VAL A 164 14.60 -4.30 -2.33
N PHE A 165 14.59 -2.97 -2.13
CA PHE A 165 13.64 -2.05 -2.75
C PHE A 165 14.33 -1.02 -3.64
N LYS A 166 15.50 -1.36 -4.20
CA LYS A 166 16.29 -0.46 -5.05
C LYS A 166 15.49 0.14 -6.20
N ASP A 167 14.78 -0.70 -6.96
CA ASP A 167 14.00 -0.24 -8.12
C ASP A 167 12.85 0.71 -7.69
N PHE A 168 12.23 0.48 -6.53
CA PHE A 168 11.21 1.38 -5.96
C PHE A 168 11.82 2.69 -5.45
N TYR A 169 13.00 2.64 -4.83
CA TYR A 169 13.71 3.83 -4.37
C TYR A 169 14.17 4.71 -5.52
N GLU A 170 14.64 4.12 -6.62
CA GLU A 170 15.01 4.86 -7.83
C GLU A 170 13.81 5.55 -8.48
N MET A 171 12.61 4.95 -8.38
CA MET A 171 11.37 5.51 -8.93
C MET A 171 10.76 6.61 -8.03
N ASP A 172 10.70 6.38 -6.72
CA ASP A 172 10.05 7.26 -5.75
C ASP A 172 10.95 7.51 -4.51
N PRO A 173 12.10 8.19 -4.66
CA PRO A 173 13.10 8.31 -3.59
C PRO A 173 12.57 9.04 -2.35
N HIS A 174 11.65 9.99 -2.55
CA HIS A 174 11.03 10.80 -1.49
C HIS A 174 10.18 9.96 -0.51
N LYS A 175 9.74 8.76 -0.89
CA LYS A 175 8.96 7.88 0.00
C LYS A 175 9.83 7.25 1.10
N PHE A 176 11.13 7.04 0.85
CA PHE A 176 11.97 6.22 1.71
C PHE A 176 12.60 7.02 2.85
N GLN A 177 12.40 6.56 4.08
CA GLN A 177 12.85 7.22 5.30
C GLN A 177 13.50 6.24 6.28
N ASN A 178 14.04 6.79 7.36
CA ASN A 178 14.46 6.05 8.54
C ASN A 178 13.69 6.53 9.78
N LYS A 179 13.27 5.58 10.62
CA LYS A 179 12.77 5.82 11.98
C LYS A 179 13.39 4.77 12.88
N THR A 180 14.46 5.13 13.59
CA THR A 180 15.17 4.18 14.46
C THR A 180 14.29 3.83 15.66
N ASN A 181 14.12 2.53 15.94
CA ASN A 181 13.33 2.07 17.08
C ASN A 181 13.88 2.57 18.42
N GLY A 182 13.00 2.68 19.42
CA GLY A 182 13.35 3.02 20.79
C GLY A 182 12.53 2.19 21.80
N ILE A 183 12.92 2.26 23.06
CA ILE A 183 12.19 1.67 24.20
C ILE A 183 11.68 2.81 25.10
N THR A 184 10.56 2.58 25.81
CA THR A 184 9.96 3.58 26.73
C THR A 184 10.54 3.53 28.12
#